data_AF-A0A2S4LBI8-F1
#
_entry.id   AF-A0A2S4LBI8-F1
#
_cell.length_a   1.000
_cell.length_b   1.000
_cell.length_c   1.000
_cell.angle_alpha   90.00
_cell.angle_beta   90.00
_cell.angle_gamma   90.00
#
_symmetry.space_group_name_H-M   'P 1'
#
loop_
_entity.id
_entity.type
_entity.pdbx_description
1 polymer ?
#
loop_
_entity_poly.entity_id
_entity_poly.type
_entity_poly.pdbx_seq_one_letter_code
_entity_poly.pdbx_strand_id
1 'polypeptide(L)'
;GAAGAETLANGSTVEAPLGGYQYVPVDAVAAAASSARSEDAAWLQGGSGCGNAVVSSNAYFASAAYRQTSDDTRGFYRRLLPVINGTYGPDAATFKNAYSIFDLINVATIHNASIPAANLLDDSTRARLYDLASVHEWNLAYNASEPVRAIAGAVLAGQVLGALQDIVDGKSSAPRFNAQFGAYGTFMAFFGLAQLPAASPDFYGICDYASSMAFELVTSVADAKPKPEDLSVRFLFANGTAADKGLRAFPLFGQSKDTLSWADFKAGMGKFAIADTKHWCALCGNTDGTCAAANSTGSDGGATSQNADGAGSGVSRPVAGVIGALVTLVFILGLQAAVLLFGGLRLVKKSTLAGARRGAETSEAAIKS
;
A
#
# COMPACT_ATOMS: atom_id res chain seq x y z
N GLY A 1 -10.87 20.54 -30.65
CA GLY A 1 -10.04 21.59 -30.04
C GLY A 1 -8.65 21.47 -30.62
N ALA A 2 -8.17 22.50 -31.31
CA ALA A 2 -6.80 22.54 -31.83
C ALA A 2 -5.90 23.08 -30.72
N ALA A 3 -5.51 22.22 -29.78
CA ALA A 3 -4.70 22.60 -28.61
C ALA A 3 -3.23 22.96 -28.95
N GLY A 4 -2.91 23.15 -30.23
CA GLY A 4 -1.55 23.37 -30.69
C GLY A 4 -1.39 24.45 -31.75
N ALA A 5 -2.45 25.21 -32.03
CA ALA A 5 -2.41 26.35 -32.94
C ALA A 5 -2.96 27.59 -32.24
N GLU A 6 -2.13 28.63 -32.11
CA GLU A 6 -2.53 29.93 -31.59
C GLU A 6 -2.58 30.96 -32.71
N THR A 7 -3.67 31.72 -32.79
CA THR A 7 -3.81 32.85 -33.72
C THR A 7 -3.27 34.11 -33.06
N LEU A 8 -2.23 34.70 -33.65
CA LEU A 8 -1.63 35.94 -33.20
C LEU A 8 -2.47 37.16 -33.61
N ALA A 9 -2.24 38.30 -32.95
CA ALA A 9 -2.97 39.55 -33.18
C ALA A 9 -2.88 40.10 -34.62
N ASN A 10 -1.87 39.68 -35.40
CA ASN A 10 -1.71 40.02 -36.81
C ASN A 10 -2.44 39.07 -37.77
N GLY A 11 -3.21 38.11 -37.25
CA GLY A 11 -3.97 37.12 -38.03
C GLY A 11 -3.16 35.90 -38.49
N SER A 12 -1.86 35.81 -38.19
CA SER A 12 -1.09 34.59 -38.48
C SER A 12 -1.33 33.51 -37.43
N THR A 13 -1.45 32.26 -37.85
CA THR A 13 -1.53 31.11 -36.95
C THR A 13 -0.13 30.54 -36.74
N VAL A 14 0.28 30.40 -35.48
CA VAL A 14 1.50 29.69 -35.10
C VAL A 14 1.10 28.33 -34.56
N GLU A 15 1.65 27.29 -35.17
CA GLU A 15 1.43 25.90 -34.77
C GLU A 15 2.71 25.35 -34.12
N ALA A 16 2.58 24.70 -32.97
CA ALA A 16 3.72 24.06 -32.33
C ALA A 16 4.26 22.90 -33.21
N PRO A 17 5.56 22.53 -33.11
CA PRO A 17 6.12 21.42 -33.88
C PRO A 17 5.32 20.11 -33.74
N LEU A 18 5.46 19.20 -34.71
CA LEU A 18 4.73 17.91 -34.77
C LEU A 18 3.19 18.04 -34.82
N GLY A 19 2.68 19.10 -35.45
CA GLY A 19 1.23 19.29 -35.62
C GLY A 19 0.53 19.78 -34.35
N GLY A 20 1.21 20.63 -33.57
CA GLY A 20 0.66 21.15 -32.32
C GLY A 20 0.98 20.33 -31.07
N TYR A 21 1.92 19.38 -31.14
CA TYR A 21 2.25 18.51 -30.02
C TYR A 21 3.01 19.31 -28.94
N GLN A 22 2.46 19.33 -27.72
CA GLN A 22 3.12 19.94 -26.58
C GLN A 22 3.77 18.87 -25.70
N TYR A 23 5.02 19.08 -25.34
CA TYR A 23 5.70 18.24 -24.37
C TYR A 23 5.23 18.63 -22.97
N VAL A 24 4.51 17.72 -22.32
CA VAL A 24 4.21 17.83 -20.89
C VAL A 24 5.31 17.06 -20.15
N PRO A 25 6.17 17.74 -19.37
CA PRO A 25 7.14 17.03 -18.55
C PRO A 25 6.40 16.15 -17.54
N VAL A 26 6.81 14.89 -17.46
CA VAL A 26 6.30 13.93 -16.47
C VAL A 26 7.44 13.60 -15.53
N ASP A 27 7.38 14.14 -14.33
CA ASP A 27 8.36 13.87 -13.29
C ASP A 27 8.01 12.57 -12.55
N ALA A 28 9.02 11.77 -12.25
CA ALA A 28 8.86 10.64 -11.35
C ALA A 28 8.62 11.18 -9.92
N VAL A 29 7.56 10.70 -9.26
CA VAL A 29 7.31 11.03 -7.86
C VAL A 29 8.38 10.34 -7.01
N ALA A 30 9.42 11.06 -6.62
CA ALA A 30 10.46 10.59 -5.71
C ALA A 30 9.97 10.65 -4.25
N ALA A 31 8.98 9.81 -3.91
CA ALA A 31 8.55 9.62 -2.52
C ALA A 31 9.22 8.37 -1.93
N ALA A 32 9.36 8.30 -0.60
CA ALA A 32 9.93 7.11 0.04
C ALA A 32 9.11 5.82 -0.22
N ALA A 33 7.85 5.96 -0.65
CA ALA A 33 6.90 4.87 -0.92
C ALA A 33 6.78 4.46 -2.41
N SER A 34 7.63 4.97 -3.31
CA SER A 34 7.59 4.59 -4.73
C SER A 34 8.69 3.57 -5.06
N SER A 35 8.34 2.32 -5.38
CA SER A 35 9.24 1.45 -6.14
C SER A 35 9.19 1.74 -7.62
N ALA A 36 10.32 1.62 -8.29
CA ALA A 36 10.32 1.33 -9.72
C ALA A 36 9.55 0.01 -9.97
N ARG A 37 8.69 -0.03 -11.00
CA ARG A 37 8.01 -1.25 -11.50
C ARG A 37 6.90 -1.82 -10.60
N SER A 38 6.10 -0.97 -9.95
CA SER A 38 4.91 -1.41 -9.21
C SER A 38 3.95 -2.23 -10.07
N GLU A 39 3.92 -1.96 -11.37
CA GLU A 39 3.07 -2.62 -12.37
C GLU A 39 3.58 -4.02 -12.76
N ASP A 40 4.88 -4.27 -12.64
CA ASP A 40 5.49 -5.58 -12.92
C ASP A 40 5.39 -6.53 -11.70
N ALA A 41 4.97 -6.01 -10.55
CA ALA A 41 4.92 -6.74 -9.31
C ALA A 41 3.60 -7.51 -9.16
N ALA A 42 3.67 -8.85 -9.27
CA ALA A 42 2.55 -9.73 -8.92
C ALA A 42 2.11 -9.61 -7.45
N TRP A 43 2.95 -9.00 -6.61
CA TRP A 43 2.65 -8.65 -5.22
C TRP A 43 2.99 -7.18 -4.98
N LEU A 44 1.97 -6.33 -4.96
CA LEU A 44 2.11 -4.87 -4.95
C LEU A 44 2.83 -4.32 -3.72
N GLN A 45 2.66 -4.93 -2.54
CA GLN A 45 3.32 -4.44 -1.32
C GLN A 45 4.82 -4.71 -1.29
N GLY A 46 5.30 -5.68 -2.07
CA GLY A 46 6.74 -5.94 -2.24
C GLY A 46 7.50 -4.75 -2.83
N GLY A 47 6.80 -3.86 -3.54
CA GLY A 47 7.35 -2.60 -4.08
C GLY A 47 7.13 -1.37 -3.18
N SER A 48 6.44 -1.46 -2.06
CA SER A 48 6.13 -0.26 -1.26
C SER A 48 7.35 0.45 -0.65
N GLY A 49 8.51 -0.22 -0.62
CA GLY A 49 9.70 0.23 0.11
C GLY A 49 9.53 0.21 1.64
N CYS A 50 8.37 -0.20 2.15
CA CYS A 50 8.00 -0.11 3.56
C CYS A 50 8.04 -1.48 4.24
N GLY A 51 9.05 -1.74 5.09
CA GLY A 51 9.26 -3.04 5.71
C GLY A 51 8.06 -3.56 6.51
N ASN A 52 7.47 -2.71 7.36
CA ASN A 52 6.29 -3.08 8.14
C ASN A 52 5.04 -3.30 7.29
N ALA A 53 4.87 -2.59 6.17
CA ALA A 53 3.75 -2.83 5.24
C ALA A 53 3.89 -4.20 4.56
N VAL A 54 5.12 -4.54 4.15
CA VAL A 54 5.48 -5.86 3.62
C VAL A 54 5.17 -6.98 4.63
N VAL A 55 5.61 -6.82 5.88
CA VAL A 55 5.36 -7.80 6.94
C VAL A 55 3.86 -7.97 7.18
N SER A 56 3.13 -6.87 7.31
CA SER A 56 1.68 -6.92 7.50
C SER A 56 0.97 -7.58 6.32
N SER A 57 1.28 -7.19 5.08
CA SER A 57 0.72 -7.78 3.87
C SER A 57 0.94 -9.30 3.83
N ASN A 58 2.17 -9.76 4.09
CA ASN A 58 2.48 -11.19 4.12
C ASN A 58 1.77 -11.97 5.24
N ALA A 59 1.42 -11.31 6.36
CA ALA A 59 0.66 -11.95 7.42
C ALA A 59 -0.74 -12.41 6.96
N TYR A 60 -1.28 -11.83 5.87
CA TYR A 60 -2.52 -12.32 5.25
C TYR A 60 -2.43 -13.80 4.85
N PHE A 61 -1.31 -14.24 4.29
CA PHE A 61 -1.12 -15.63 3.87
C PHE A 61 -1.12 -16.64 5.04
N ALA A 62 -0.94 -16.17 6.28
CA ALA A 62 -1.06 -16.98 7.49
C ALA A 62 -2.46 -16.90 8.14
N SER A 63 -3.36 -16.05 7.62
CA SER A 63 -4.68 -15.80 8.20
C SER A 63 -5.67 -16.94 7.96
N ALA A 64 -6.69 -17.03 8.81
CA ALA A 64 -7.78 -18.00 8.64
C ALA A 64 -8.59 -17.72 7.35
N ALA A 65 -8.85 -16.43 7.05
CA ALA A 65 -9.58 -16.02 5.85
C ALA A 65 -8.86 -16.48 4.57
N TYR A 66 -7.55 -16.26 4.47
CA TYR A 66 -6.76 -16.75 3.34
C TYR A 66 -6.82 -18.27 3.20
N ARG A 67 -6.59 -19.01 4.29
CA ARG A 67 -6.61 -20.49 4.26
C ARG A 67 -7.96 -21.01 3.79
N GLN A 68 -9.05 -20.45 4.30
CA GLN A 68 -10.40 -20.82 3.91
C GLN A 68 -10.63 -20.57 2.41
N THR A 69 -10.39 -19.35 1.92
CA THR A 69 -10.57 -19.04 0.50
C THR A 69 -9.66 -19.89 -0.39
N SER A 70 -8.41 -20.13 0.01
CA SER A 70 -7.47 -20.97 -0.73
C SER A 70 -7.94 -22.43 -0.83
N ASP A 71 -8.48 -22.97 0.26
CA ASP A 71 -8.97 -24.35 0.28
C ASP A 71 -10.25 -24.50 -0.55
N ASP A 72 -11.20 -23.59 -0.39
CA ASP A 72 -12.49 -23.58 -1.09
C ASP A 72 -12.32 -23.39 -2.61
N THR A 73 -11.28 -22.68 -3.04
CA THR A 73 -11.04 -22.34 -4.46
C THR A 73 -10.00 -23.24 -5.12
N ARG A 74 -9.39 -24.19 -4.39
CA ARG A 74 -8.36 -25.08 -4.93
C ARG A 74 -8.83 -25.85 -6.17
N GLY A 75 -10.06 -26.38 -6.12
CA GLY A 75 -10.66 -27.08 -7.25
C GLY A 75 -10.90 -26.17 -8.46
N PHE A 76 -11.24 -24.90 -8.23
CA PHE A 76 -11.46 -23.91 -9.28
C PHE A 76 -10.17 -23.63 -10.06
N TYR A 77 -9.09 -23.27 -9.38
CA TYR A 77 -7.82 -22.99 -10.05
C TYR A 77 -7.22 -24.22 -10.75
N ARG A 78 -7.36 -25.42 -10.17
CA ARG A 78 -6.91 -26.66 -10.82
C ARG A 78 -7.63 -26.94 -12.14
N ARG A 79 -8.93 -26.62 -12.25
CA ARG A 79 -9.68 -26.77 -13.51
C ARG A 79 -9.19 -25.82 -14.61
N LEU A 80 -8.54 -24.72 -14.27
CA LEU A 80 -8.00 -23.75 -15.23
C LEU A 80 -6.63 -24.16 -15.80
N LEU A 81 -5.99 -25.22 -15.31
CA LEU A 81 -4.68 -25.67 -15.80
C LEU A 81 -4.60 -25.82 -17.33
N PRO A 82 -5.60 -26.36 -18.05
CA PRO A 82 -5.55 -26.43 -19.51
C PRO A 82 -5.45 -25.06 -20.20
N VAL A 83 -5.86 -23.98 -19.53
CA VAL A 83 -5.75 -22.59 -20.01
C VAL A 83 -4.39 -21.99 -19.66
N ILE A 84 -3.88 -22.25 -18.45
CA ILE A 84 -2.74 -21.51 -17.86
C ILE A 84 -1.42 -22.29 -17.79
N ASN A 85 -1.39 -23.56 -18.22
CA ASN A 85 -0.23 -24.45 -18.06
C ASN A 85 1.05 -23.99 -18.79
N GLY A 86 0.94 -23.07 -19.75
CA GLY A 86 2.10 -22.43 -20.37
C GLY A 86 2.88 -21.53 -19.41
N THR A 87 2.25 -21.11 -18.30
CA THR A 87 2.84 -20.20 -17.31
C THR A 87 2.84 -20.79 -15.90
N TYR A 88 1.77 -21.51 -15.51
CA TYR A 88 1.59 -22.04 -14.16
C TYR A 88 1.49 -23.56 -14.14
N GLY A 89 2.35 -24.19 -13.34
CA GLY A 89 2.23 -25.62 -13.02
C GLY A 89 1.13 -25.90 -11.98
N PRO A 90 0.81 -27.19 -11.73
CA PRO A 90 -0.24 -27.61 -10.78
C PRO A 90 -0.11 -27.03 -9.37
N ASP A 91 1.11 -26.88 -8.87
CA ASP A 91 1.38 -26.35 -7.52
C ASP A 91 1.18 -24.82 -7.44
N ALA A 92 1.24 -24.13 -8.57
CA ALA A 92 1.07 -22.69 -8.67
C ALA A 92 -0.37 -22.29 -9.08
N ALA A 93 -1.19 -23.22 -9.57
CA ALA A 93 -2.60 -23.00 -9.86
C ALA A 93 -3.43 -22.97 -8.56
N THR A 94 -3.26 -21.92 -7.77
CA THR A 94 -3.89 -21.74 -6.46
C THR A 94 -4.26 -20.27 -6.22
N PHE A 95 -5.06 -20.03 -5.18
CA PHE A 95 -5.44 -18.68 -4.75
C PHE A 95 -4.25 -17.80 -4.36
N LYS A 96 -3.09 -18.38 -4.03
CA LYS A 96 -1.85 -17.62 -3.80
C LYS A 96 -1.45 -16.76 -5.00
N ASN A 97 -1.80 -17.18 -6.21
CA ASN A 97 -1.49 -16.50 -7.46
C ASN A 97 -2.77 -15.95 -8.10
N ALA A 98 -3.79 -15.63 -7.31
CA ALA A 98 -5.12 -15.25 -7.80
C ALA A 98 -5.06 -14.08 -8.79
N TYR A 99 -4.36 -13.01 -8.42
CA TYR A 99 -4.20 -11.83 -9.28
C TYR A 99 -3.44 -12.15 -10.56
N SER A 100 -2.27 -12.76 -10.46
CA SER A 100 -1.41 -13.00 -11.62
C SER A 100 -1.97 -14.05 -12.59
N ILE A 101 -2.82 -14.98 -12.11
CA ILE A 101 -3.61 -15.88 -12.96
C ILE A 101 -4.76 -15.13 -13.64
N PHE A 102 -5.48 -14.29 -12.88
CA PHE A 102 -6.53 -13.44 -13.45
C PHE A 102 -5.98 -12.52 -14.53
N ASP A 103 -4.87 -11.83 -14.27
CA ASP A 103 -4.25 -10.89 -15.20
C ASP A 103 -3.80 -11.58 -16.49
N LEU A 104 -3.12 -12.73 -16.39
CA LEU A 104 -2.75 -13.54 -17.55
C LEU A 104 -3.96 -13.87 -18.43
N ILE A 105 -5.05 -14.33 -17.83
CA ILE A 105 -6.28 -14.71 -18.55
C ILE A 105 -6.98 -13.47 -19.12
N ASN A 106 -7.05 -12.37 -18.36
CA ASN A 106 -7.71 -11.13 -18.75
C ASN A 106 -7.01 -10.51 -19.96
N VAL A 107 -5.69 -10.35 -19.91
CA VAL A 107 -4.87 -9.84 -21.02
C VAL A 107 -4.99 -10.75 -22.23
N ALA A 108 -4.89 -12.07 -22.05
CA ALA A 108 -5.06 -13.02 -23.15
C ALA A 108 -6.44 -12.90 -23.82
N THR A 109 -7.51 -12.67 -23.04
CA THR A 109 -8.88 -12.52 -23.56
C THR A 109 -9.05 -11.23 -24.36
N ILE A 110 -8.30 -10.17 -24.05
CA ILE A 110 -8.35 -8.90 -24.77
C ILE A 110 -7.50 -8.97 -26.06
N HIS A 111 -6.34 -9.62 -26.03
CA HIS A 111 -5.33 -9.46 -27.07
C HIS A 111 -5.07 -10.69 -27.94
N ASN A 112 -5.33 -11.91 -27.45
CA ASN A 112 -4.99 -13.11 -28.19
C ASN A 112 -6.09 -13.51 -29.18
N ALA A 113 -5.69 -13.90 -30.38
CA ALA A 113 -6.60 -14.47 -31.36
C ALA A 113 -7.16 -15.84 -30.94
N SER A 114 -6.44 -16.58 -30.08
CA SER A 114 -6.87 -17.87 -29.55
C SER A 114 -6.31 -18.12 -28.15
N ILE A 115 -7.05 -18.90 -27.36
CA ILE A 115 -6.67 -19.31 -26.00
C ILE A 115 -6.88 -20.83 -25.86
N PRO A 116 -5.90 -21.58 -25.34
CA PRO A 116 -6.06 -23.00 -25.03
C PRO A 116 -7.26 -23.22 -24.10
N ALA A 117 -8.12 -24.19 -24.45
CA ALA A 117 -9.32 -24.52 -23.68
C ALA A 117 -10.21 -23.30 -23.35
N ALA A 118 -10.35 -22.35 -24.29
CA ALA A 118 -11.15 -21.12 -24.13
C ALA A 118 -12.61 -21.37 -23.70
N ASN A 119 -13.16 -22.56 -23.97
CA ASN A 119 -14.48 -22.98 -23.50
C ASN A 119 -14.60 -23.03 -21.97
N LEU A 120 -13.48 -23.04 -21.24
CA LEU A 120 -13.44 -22.94 -19.78
C LEU A 120 -13.53 -21.49 -19.28
N LEU A 121 -13.42 -20.49 -20.16
CA LEU A 121 -13.41 -19.07 -19.82
C LEU A 121 -14.76 -18.39 -20.10
N ASP A 122 -15.86 -19.04 -19.72
CA ASP A 122 -17.18 -18.43 -19.77
C ASP A 122 -17.29 -17.21 -18.82
N ASP A 123 -18.36 -16.43 -18.96
CA ASP A 123 -18.57 -15.20 -18.21
C ASP A 123 -18.55 -15.45 -16.69
N SER A 124 -19.07 -16.60 -16.25
CA SER A 124 -19.08 -16.99 -14.84
C SER A 124 -17.68 -17.24 -14.29
N THR A 125 -16.81 -17.88 -15.10
CA THR A 125 -15.44 -18.18 -14.74
C THR A 125 -14.59 -16.91 -14.72
N ARG A 126 -14.80 -16.01 -15.70
CA ARG A 126 -14.10 -14.71 -15.73
C ARG A 126 -14.51 -13.81 -14.58
N ALA A 127 -15.80 -13.74 -14.26
CA ALA A 127 -16.30 -13.03 -13.07
C ALA A 127 -15.70 -13.61 -11.78
N ARG A 128 -15.68 -14.95 -11.65
CA ARG A 128 -15.09 -15.59 -10.48
C ARG A 128 -13.58 -15.36 -10.35
N LEU A 129 -12.84 -15.31 -11.46
CA LEU A 129 -11.42 -14.96 -11.47
C LEU A 129 -11.21 -13.52 -10.97
N TYR A 130 -12.00 -12.57 -11.49
CA TYR A 130 -11.97 -11.17 -11.07
C TYR A 130 -12.27 -11.00 -9.58
N ASP A 131 -13.32 -11.67 -9.08
CA ASP A 131 -13.71 -11.61 -7.67
C ASP A 131 -12.58 -12.13 -6.77
N LEU A 132 -12.01 -13.28 -7.11
CA LEU A 132 -10.93 -13.88 -6.31
C LEU A 132 -9.65 -13.04 -6.36
N ALA A 133 -9.30 -12.51 -7.53
CA ALA A 133 -8.19 -11.57 -7.66
C ALA A 133 -8.43 -10.31 -6.80
N SER A 134 -9.64 -9.77 -6.80
CA SER A 134 -10.00 -8.60 -6.00
C SER A 134 -9.93 -8.88 -4.50
N VAL A 135 -10.42 -10.04 -4.03
CA VAL A 135 -10.27 -10.46 -2.64
C VAL A 135 -8.79 -10.61 -2.27
N HIS A 136 -7.98 -11.19 -3.15
CA HIS A 136 -6.55 -11.35 -2.93
C HIS A 136 -5.85 -10.00 -2.78
N GLU A 137 -6.01 -9.11 -3.76
CA GLU A 137 -5.34 -7.80 -3.78
C GLU A 137 -5.84 -6.86 -2.68
N TRP A 138 -7.14 -6.85 -2.37
CA TRP A 138 -7.69 -6.05 -1.28
C TRP A 138 -7.04 -6.39 0.05
N ASN A 139 -6.93 -7.68 0.38
CA ASN A 139 -6.33 -8.12 1.63
C ASN A 139 -4.82 -7.90 1.69
N LEU A 140 -4.14 -7.82 0.54
CA LEU A 140 -2.74 -7.44 0.48
C LEU A 140 -2.52 -5.94 0.61
N ALA A 141 -3.46 -5.12 0.12
CA ALA A 141 -3.38 -3.66 0.12
C ALA A 141 -3.91 -3.00 1.38
N TYR A 142 -4.87 -3.62 2.09
CA TYR A 142 -5.52 -2.98 3.24
C TYR A 142 -5.89 -3.98 4.34
N ASN A 143 -5.75 -3.54 5.58
CA ASN A 143 -6.28 -4.18 6.78
C ASN A 143 -6.63 -3.10 7.81
N ALA A 144 -7.89 -3.03 8.22
CA ALA A 144 -8.36 -2.03 9.18
C ALA A 144 -7.62 -2.10 10.55
N SER A 145 -7.17 -3.29 10.95
CA SER A 145 -6.43 -3.49 12.20
C SER A 145 -4.93 -3.20 12.06
N GLU A 146 -4.43 -3.10 10.84
CA GLU A 146 -3.02 -2.84 10.54
C GLU A 146 -2.88 -1.79 9.42
N PRO A 147 -3.19 -0.51 9.69
CA PRO A 147 -3.25 0.54 8.66
C PRO A 147 -1.94 0.74 7.89
N VAL A 148 -0.79 0.35 8.47
CA VAL A 148 0.52 0.37 7.78
C VAL A 148 0.51 -0.44 6.48
N ARG A 149 -0.35 -1.45 6.35
CA ARG A 149 -0.50 -2.22 5.10
C ARG A 149 -0.91 -1.34 3.92
N ALA A 150 -1.66 -0.27 4.18
CA ALA A 150 -2.15 0.66 3.18
C ALA A 150 -1.24 1.88 2.99
N ILE A 151 0.08 1.71 3.19
CA ILE A 151 1.06 2.80 3.15
C ILE A 151 0.99 3.63 1.85
N ALA A 152 0.76 3.00 0.70
CA ALA A 152 0.64 3.69 -0.58
C ALA A 152 -0.55 4.67 -0.58
N GLY A 153 -1.70 4.25 -0.06
CA GLY A 153 -2.88 5.10 0.09
C GLY A 153 -2.67 6.23 1.11
N ALA A 154 -1.95 5.95 2.20
CA ALA A 154 -1.60 6.94 3.22
C ALA A 154 -0.68 8.05 2.68
N VAL A 155 0.31 7.69 1.87
CA VAL A 155 1.22 8.65 1.22
C VAL A 155 0.47 9.48 0.18
N LEU A 156 -0.34 8.85 -0.66
CA LEU A 156 -1.20 9.55 -1.61
C LEU A 156 -2.10 10.57 -0.90
N ALA A 157 -2.70 10.20 0.23
CA ALA A 157 -3.53 11.12 1.01
C ALA A 157 -2.75 12.32 1.54
N GLY A 158 -1.49 12.12 1.95
CA GLY A 158 -0.58 13.22 2.32
C GLY A 158 -0.28 14.16 1.15
N GLN A 159 -0.05 13.61 -0.04
CA GLN A 159 0.19 14.38 -1.26
C GLN A 159 -1.04 15.18 -1.70
N VAL A 160 -2.22 14.56 -1.70
CA VAL A 160 -3.50 15.23 -1.99
C VAL A 160 -3.75 16.36 -0.99
N LEU A 161 -3.55 16.09 0.30
CA LEU A 161 -3.75 17.10 1.34
C LEU A 161 -2.78 18.27 1.18
N GLY A 162 -1.50 18.01 0.91
CA GLY A 162 -0.50 19.04 0.65
C GLY A 162 -0.84 19.89 -0.58
N ALA A 163 -1.18 19.24 -1.70
CA ALA A 163 -1.53 19.92 -2.95
C ALA A 163 -2.75 20.83 -2.79
N LEU A 164 -3.80 20.36 -2.12
CA LEU A 164 -4.98 21.19 -1.87
C LEU A 164 -4.71 22.29 -0.84
N GLN A 165 -3.93 22.02 0.22
CA GLN A 165 -3.56 23.02 1.22
C GLN A 165 -2.79 24.19 0.58
N ASP A 166 -1.88 23.92 -0.36
CA ASP A 166 -1.15 24.96 -1.07
C ASP A 166 -2.07 25.91 -1.86
N ILE A 167 -3.15 25.36 -2.44
CA ILE A 167 -4.18 26.16 -3.11
C ILE A 167 -4.98 26.98 -2.10
N VAL A 168 -5.38 26.38 -0.98
CA VAL A 168 -6.13 27.04 0.10
C VAL A 168 -5.33 28.18 0.73
N ASP A 169 -4.03 28.00 0.91
CA ASP A 169 -3.10 29.01 1.43
C ASP A 169 -2.82 30.14 0.41
N GLY A 170 -3.33 30.01 -0.82
CA GLY A 170 -3.15 31.01 -1.87
C GLY A 170 -1.70 31.13 -2.34
N LYS A 171 -0.90 30.06 -2.23
CA LYS A 171 0.50 30.06 -2.70
C LYS A 171 0.52 30.30 -4.21
N SER A 172 1.30 31.31 -4.64
CA SER A 172 1.36 31.70 -6.05
C SER A 172 1.90 30.61 -6.98
N SER A 173 2.69 29.68 -6.43
CA SER A 173 3.26 28.53 -7.14
C SER A 173 2.37 27.28 -7.11
N ALA A 174 1.22 27.30 -6.42
CA ALA A 174 0.38 26.12 -6.28
C ALA A 174 -0.22 25.70 -7.64
N PRO A 175 0.03 24.47 -8.11
CA PRO A 175 -0.58 23.99 -9.35
C PRO A 175 -2.10 23.85 -9.18
N ARG A 176 -2.86 24.39 -10.13
CA ARG A 176 -4.33 24.30 -10.13
C ARG A 176 -4.85 22.94 -10.60
N PHE A 177 -4.01 22.18 -11.30
CA PHE A 177 -4.28 20.84 -11.77
C PHE A 177 -3.07 19.97 -11.45
N ASN A 178 -3.30 18.81 -10.86
CA ASN A 178 -2.29 17.81 -10.57
C ASN A 178 -2.75 16.48 -11.15
N ALA A 179 -1.86 15.81 -11.87
CA ALA A 179 -2.08 14.45 -12.36
C ALA A 179 -0.99 13.55 -11.80
N GLN A 180 -1.39 12.42 -11.22
CA GLN A 180 -0.49 11.39 -10.73
C GLN A 180 -0.92 10.05 -11.32
N PHE A 181 0.06 9.22 -11.64
CA PHE A 181 -0.14 7.90 -12.23
C PHE A 181 0.42 6.85 -11.28
N GLY A 182 -0.33 5.77 -11.06
CA GLY A 182 0.08 4.70 -10.17
C GLY A 182 -0.78 3.46 -10.34
N ALA A 183 -0.38 2.39 -9.66
CA ALA A 183 -1.02 1.09 -9.76
C ALA A 183 -2.37 1.02 -9.00
N TYR A 184 -3.20 0.04 -9.39
CA TYR A 184 -4.50 -0.25 -8.78
C TYR A 184 -4.43 -0.50 -7.26
N GLY A 185 -3.29 -0.98 -6.75
CA GLY A 185 -3.06 -1.17 -5.32
C GLY A 185 -3.16 0.10 -4.49
N THR A 186 -2.74 1.24 -5.06
CA THR A 186 -2.86 2.55 -4.40
C THR A 186 -4.33 2.96 -4.26
N PHE A 187 -5.16 2.67 -5.27
CA PHE A 187 -6.61 2.85 -5.18
C PHE A 187 -7.19 2.03 -4.03
N MET A 188 -6.93 0.72 -4.00
CA MET A 188 -7.45 -0.16 -2.93
C MET A 188 -7.00 0.28 -1.54
N ALA A 189 -5.71 0.60 -1.37
CA ALA A 189 -5.18 1.11 -0.11
C ALA A 189 -5.89 2.40 0.32
N PHE A 190 -6.07 3.36 -0.60
CA PHE A 190 -6.80 4.59 -0.33
C PHE A 190 -8.28 4.32 -0.02
N PHE A 191 -8.95 3.45 -0.77
CA PHE A 191 -10.36 3.10 -0.61
C PHE A 191 -10.64 2.49 0.77
N GLY A 192 -9.76 1.61 1.24
CA GLY A 192 -9.82 1.06 2.59
C GLY A 192 -9.70 2.14 3.66
N LEU A 193 -8.68 2.99 3.57
CA LEU A 193 -8.42 4.08 4.53
C LEU A 193 -9.55 5.12 4.55
N ALA A 194 -10.08 5.46 3.38
CA ALA A 194 -11.18 6.41 3.21
C ALA A 194 -12.57 5.78 3.41
N GLN A 195 -12.66 4.49 3.75
CA GLN A 195 -13.91 3.77 4.02
C GLN A 195 -14.92 3.81 2.86
N LEU A 196 -14.42 3.85 1.62
CA LEU A 196 -15.27 3.87 0.42
C LEU A 196 -16.13 2.62 0.22
N PRO A 197 -15.77 1.42 0.72
CA PRO A 197 -16.68 0.28 0.69
C PRO A 197 -18.01 0.48 1.42
N ALA A 198 -18.12 1.45 2.33
CA ALA A 198 -19.39 1.82 2.95
C ALA A 198 -20.35 2.50 1.97
N ALA A 199 -19.82 3.13 0.91
CA ALA A 199 -20.61 3.79 -0.14
C ALA A 199 -21.01 2.82 -1.26
N SER A 200 -20.13 1.89 -1.63
CA SER A 200 -20.42 0.83 -2.61
C SER A 200 -19.50 -0.39 -2.42
N PRO A 201 -19.99 -1.63 -2.53
CA PRO A 201 -19.14 -2.82 -2.55
C PRO A 201 -18.17 -2.86 -3.75
N ASP A 202 -18.41 -2.08 -4.81
CA ASP A 202 -17.53 -2.01 -5.99
C ASP A 202 -16.11 -1.55 -5.63
N PHE A 203 -15.93 -0.84 -4.51
CA PHE A 203 -14.62 -0.38 -4.04
C PHE A 203 -13.72 -1.52 -3.50
N TYR A 204 -14.24 -2.74 -3.37
CA TYR A 204 -13.41 -3.93 -3.12
C TYR A 204 -12.74 -4.47 -4.39
N GLY A 205 -13.24 -4.08 -5.57
CA GLY A 205 -12.77 -4.58 -6.86
C GLY A 205 -11.42 -4.00 -7.28
N ILE A 206 -10.65 -4.77 -8.04
CA ILE A 206 -9.54 -4.23 -8.83
C ILE A 206 -10.13 -3.25 -9.84
N CYS A 207 -9.61 -2.02 -9.87
CA CYS A 207 -10.09 -1.03 -10.81
C CYS A 207 -9.74 -1.39 -12.26
N ASP A 208 -10.65 -1.11 -13.19
CA ASP A 208 -10.47 -1.32 -14.62
C ASP A 208 -9.29 -0.46 -15.15
N TYR A 209 -8.74 -0.85 -16.29
CA TYR A 209 -7.76 -0.02 -17.00
C TYR A 209 -8.31 1.39 -17.29
N ALA A 210 -7.44 2.38 -17.16
CA ALA A 210 -7.78 3.81 -17.29
C ALA A 210 -8.77 4.35 -16.24
N SER A 211 -8.92 3.66 -15.10
CA SER A 211 -9.61 4.21 -13.93
C SER A 211 -8.96 5.47 -13.40
N SER A 212 -9.77 6.36 -12.85
CA SER A 212 -9.30 7.62 -12.26
C SER A 212 -10.11 7.98 -11.03
N MET A 213 -9.46 8.60 -10.05
CA MET A 213 -10.13 9.30 -8.96
C MET A 213 -9.66 10.74 -8.93
N ALA A 214 -10.59 11.64 -8.59
CA ALA A 214 -10.36 13.09 -8.56
C ALA A 214 -10.77 13.65 -7.19
N PHE A 215 -9.99 14.60 -6.71
CA PHE A 215 -10.29 15.40 -5.53
C PHE A 215 -10.40 16.85 -5.99
N GLU A 216 -11.60 17.39 -5.92
CA GLU A 216 -11.86 18.74 -6.41
C GLU A 216 -12.13 19.66 -5.23
N LEU A 217 -11.31 20.70 -5.09
CA LEU A 217 -11.55 21.82 -4.20
C LEU A 217 -12.49 22.81 -4.89
N VAL A 218 -13.70 22.94 -4.36
CA VAL A 218 -14.79 23.71 -4.95
C VAL A 218 -15.26 24.81 -4.00
N THR A 219 -15.86 25.84 -4.56
CA THR A 219 -16.51 26.92 -3.81
C THR A 219 -17.75 27.39 -4.55
N SER A 220 -18.71 27.95 -3.83
CA SER A 220 -19.89 28.61 -4.40
C SER A 220 -19.82 30.14 -4.31
N VAL A 221 -18.79 30.70 -3.66
CA VAL A 221 -18.62 32.15 -3.59
C VAL A 221 -17.87 32.64 -4.83
N ALA A 222 -18.24 33.82 -5.32
CA ALA A 222 -17.62 34.45 -6.48
C ALA A 222 -16.35 35.27 -6.11
N ASP A 223 -15.94 35.25 -4.84
CA ASP A 223 -14.78 35.98 -4.37
C ASP A 223 -13.51 35.50 -5.08
N ALA A 224 -12.66 36.44 -5.50
CA ALA A 224 -11.40 36.13 -6.16
C ALA A 224 -10.42 35.35 -5.25
N LYS A 225 -10.65 35.40 -3.92
CA LYS A 225 -9.93 34.66 -2.89
C LYS A 225 -10.93 34.16 -1.84
N PRO A 226 -11.61 33.03 -2.09
CA PRO A 226 -12.51 32.40 -1.12
C PRO A 226 -11.75 32.09 0.17
N LYS A 227 -12.41 32.21 1.33
CA LYS A 227 -11.79 31.82 2.60
C LYS A 227 -11.89 30.31 2.79
N PRO A 228 -11.06 29.68 3.65
CA PRO A 228 -11.12 28.25 3.91
C PRO A 228 -12.51 27.73 4.30
N GLU A 229 -13.31 28.54 5.00
CA GLU A 229 -14.70 28.23 5.37
C GLU A 229 -15.67 28.19 4.17
N ASP A 230 -15.34 28.87 3.06
CA ASP A 230 -16.11 28.89 1.82
C ASP A 230 -15.72 27.74 0.87
N LEU A 231 -14.75 26.92 1.27
CA LEU A 231 -14.20 25.85 0.46
C LEU A 231 -14.76 24.49 0.88
N SER A 232 -15.00 23.66 -0.12
CA SER A 232 -15.43 22.28 0.06
C SER A 232 -14.62 21.36 -0.85
N VAL A 233 -14.61 20.08 -0.53
CA VAL A 233 -13.99 19.04 -1.36
C VAL A 233 -15.02 18.01 -1.75
N ARG A 234 -15.03 17.63 -3.03
CA ARG A 234 -15.75 16.44 -3.51
C ARG A 234 -14.77 15.42 -4.07
N PHE A 235 -15.06 14.15 -3.80
CA PHE A 235 -14.31 13.02 -4.33
C PHE A 235 -15.10 12.39 -5.46
N LEU A 236 -14.44 12.16 -6.59
CA LEU A 236 -15.02 11.50 -7.74
C LEU A 236 -14.20 10.28 -8.13
N PHE A 237 -14.87 9.25 -8.65
CA PHE A 237 -14.23 8.05 -9.18
C PHE A 237 -14.91 7.60 -10.47
N ALA A 238 -14.08 7.18 -11.43
CA ALA A 238 -14.47 6.46 -12.62
C ALA A 238 -13.71 5.14 -12.65
N ASN A 239 -14.46 4.03 -12.67
CA ASN A 239 -13.90 2.70 -12.87
C ASN A 239 -13.82 2.41 -14.37
N GLY A 240 -12.65 2.60 -14.95
CA GLY A 240 -12.40 2.61 -16.40
C GLY A 240 -12.37 4.02 -16.98
N THR A 241 -12.35 4.10 -18.32
CA THR A 241 -12.28 5.37 -19.06
C THR A 241 -13.35 6.37 -18.64
N ALA A 242 -12.94 7.46 -17.98
CA ALA A 242 -13.84 8.49 -17.49
C ALA A 242 -14.62 9.23 -18.60
N ALA A 243 -14.07 9.30 -19.82
CA ALA A 243 -14.77 9.90 -20.97
C ALA A 243 -16.01 9.09 -21.39
N ASP A 244 -16.03 7.78 -21.12
CA ASP A 244 -17.13 6.89 -21.50
C ASP A 244 -18.19 6.80 -20.40
N LYS A 245 -17.75 6.69 -19.14
CA LYS A 245 -18.63 6.44 -17.99
C LYS A 245 -18.94 7.68 -17.13
N GLY A 246 -18.17 8.76 -17.31
CA GLY A 246 -18.21 9.94 -16.44
C GLY A 246 -17.54 9.73 -15.08
N LEU A 247 -17.21 10.85 -14.42
CA LEU A 247 -16.76 10.85 -13.02
C LEU A 247 -17.98 10.92 -12.10
N ARG A 248 -18.15 9.92 -11.22
CA ARG A 248 -19.23 9.88 -10.23
C ARG A 248 -18.73 10.34 -8.87
N ALA A 249 -19.48 11.19 -8.19
CA ALA A 249 -19.17 11.61 -6.83
C ALA A 249 -19.50 10.49 -5.82
N PHE A 250 -18.68 10.37 -4.77
CA PHE A 250 -18.93 9.44 -3.67
C PHE A 250 -18.59 10.08 -2.32
N PRO A 251 -19.29 9.69 -1.24
CA PRO A 251 -19.00 10.20 0.07
C PRO A 251 -17.73 9.58 0.63
N LEU A 252 -16.84 10.41 1.17
CA LEU A 252 -15.63 9.96 1.85
C LEU A 252 -15.90 9.62 3.32
N PHE A 253 -15.03 8.78 3.88
CA PHE A 253 -14.93 8.49 5.32
C PHE A 253 -16.18 7.84 5.92
N GLY A 254 -16.90 7.04 5.13
CA GLY A 254 -18.13 6.36 5.56
C GLY A 254 -19.30 7.30 5.84
N GLN A 255 -19.22 8.55 5.35
CA GLN A 255 -20.31 9.52 5.47
C GLN A 255 -21.38 9.31 4.39
N SER A 256 -22.41 10.15 4.39
CA SER A 256 -23.49 10.13 3.40
C SER A 256 -23.48 11.32 2.44
N LYS A 257 -22.58 12.29 2.62
CA LYS A 257 -22.50 13.50 1.80
C LYS A 257 -21.36 13.39 0.79
N ASP A 258 -21.67 13.65 -0.48
CA ASP A 258 -20.70 13.66 -1.59
C ASP A 258 -19.76 14.88 -1.59
N THR A 259 -19.94 15.79 -0.63
CA THR A 259 -19.14 17.00 -0.48
C THR A 259 -18.91 17.27 1.00
N LEU A 260 -17.66 17.60 1.33
CA LEU A 260 -17.20 17.90 2.68
C LEU A 260 -16.69 19.33 2.75
N SER A 261 -16.86 19.99 3.90
CA SER A 261 -16.14 21.24 4.14
C SER A 261 -14.63 20.99 4.07
N TRP A 262 -13.84 22.00 3.69
CA TRP A 262 -12.38 21.87 3.70
C TRP A 262 -11.85 21.40 5.06
N ALA A 263 -12.42 21.90 6.16
CA ALA A 263 -12.06 21.51 7.51
C ALA A 263 -12.33 20.01 7.78
N ASP A 264 -13.51 19.51 7.41
CA ASP A 264 -13.86 18.09 7.59
C ASP A 264 -13.02 17.17 6.70
N PHE A 265 -12.76 17.58 5.46
CA PHE A 265 -11.89 16.85 4.55
C PHE A 265 -10.47 16.74 5.10
N LYS A 266 -9.89 17.86 5.54
CA LYS A 266 -8.56 17.90 6.16
C LYS A 266 -8.49 17.04 7.43
N ALA A 267 -9.51 17.11 8.29
CA ALA A 267 -9.59 16.29 9.49
C ALA A 267 -9.73 14.79 9.16
N GLY A 268 -10.49 14.43 8.12
CA GLY A 268 -10.67 13.05 7.66
C GLY A 268 -9.38 12.46 7.08
N MET A 269 -8.77 13.16 6.12
CA MET A 269 -7.49 12.76 5.52
C MET A 269 -6.38 12.68 6.56
N GLY A 270 -6.30 13.65 7.49
CA GLY A 270 -5.28 13.72 8.53
C GLY A 270 -5.26 12.54 9.51
N LYS A 271 -6.30 11.70 9.53
CA LYS A 271 -6.32 10.47 10.35
C LYS A 271 -5.34 9.41 9.86
N PHE A 272 -4.99 9.42 8.58
CA PHE A 272 -4.15 8.39 7.96
C PHE A 272 -3.11 8.93 6.99
N ALA A 273 -3.17 10.21 6.62
CA ALA A 273 -2.22 10.82 5.72
C ALA A 273 -0.79 10.80 6.29
N ILE A 274 0.17 10.44 5.44
CA ILE A 274 1.60 10.52 5.72
C ILE A 274 2.18 11.55 4.77
N ALA A 275 2.58 12.69 5.32
CA ALA A 275 3.06 13.84 4.54
C ALA A 275 4.58 14.05 4.64
N ASP A 276 5.27 13.34 5.54
CA ASP A 276 6.69 13.55 5.78
C ASP A 276 7.48 12.24 5.89
N THR A 277 8.75 12.31 5.45
CA THR A 277 9.66 11.17 5.40
C THR A 277 9.93 10.59 6.80
N LYS A 278 9.97 11.42 7.85
CA LYS A 278 10.29 10.96 9.21
C LYS A 278 9.17 10.06 9.75
N HIS A 279 7.93 10.49 9.61
CA HIS A 279 6.76 9.69 9.97
C HIS A 279 6.71 8.40 9.14
N TRP A 280 6.96 8.49 7.83
CA TRP A 280 7.03 7.32 6.96
C TRP A 280 8.09 6.31 7.43
N CYS A 281 9.31 6.75 7.70
CA CYS A 281 10.41 5.89 8.15
C CYS A 281 10.09 5.21 9.49
N ALA A 282 9.55 5.97 10.44
CA ALA A 282 9.16 5.44 11.74
C ALA A 282 8.05 4.38 11.61
N LEU A 283 7.03 4.62 10.78
CA LEU A 283 5.95 3.69 10.56
C LEU A 283 6.41 2.43 9.80
N CYS A 284 7.28 2.60 8.82
CA CYS A 284 7.81 1.51 8.00
C CYS A 284 8.87 0.67 8.69
N GLY A 285 9.48 1.16 9.77
CA GLY A 285 10.56 0.48 10.48
C GLY A 285 11.88 0.49 9.71
N ASN A 286 12.04 1.39 8.74
CA ASN A 286 13.22 1.47 7.91
C ASN A 286 14.31 2.32 8.60
N THR A 287 15.57 1.92 8.46
CA THR A 287 16.71 2.57 9.11
C THR A 287 17.83 2.96 8.15
N ASP A 288 17.69 2.63 6.87
CA ASP A 288 18.67 2.84 5.81
C ASP A 288 18.26 3.99 4.86
N GLY A 289 19.10 4.29 3.87
CA GLY A 289 18.81 5.30 2.84
C GLY A 289 18.39 6.66 3.40
N THR A 290 17.25 7.18 2.92
CA THR A 290 16.65 8.44 3.39
C THR A 290 16.21 8.39 4.86
N CYS A 291 15.95 7.19 5.40
CA CYS A 291 15.57 7.00 6.79
C CYS A 291 16.75 7.08 7.76
N ALA A 292 17.98 6.81 7.30
CA ALA A 292 19.18 7.03 8.12
C ALA A 292 19.38 8.52 8.46
N ALA A 293 19.12 9.41 7.49
CA ALA A 293 19.16 10.86 7.68
C ALA A 293 18.00 11.37 8.55
N ALA A 294 16.80 10.79 8.40
CA ALA A 294 15.64 11.13 9.23
C ALA A 294 15.83 10.73 10.71
N ASN A 295 16.52 9.62 10.97
CA ASN A 295 16.77 9.11 12.33
C ASN A 295 17.95 9.78 13.06
N SER A 296 18.88 10.40 12.33
CA SER A 296 20.07 11.06 12.91
C SER A 296 19.81 12.46 13.46
N THR A 297 18.67 13.08 13.15
CA THR A 297 18.25 14.37 13.74
C THR A 297 17.64 14.26 15.15
N GLY A 298 17.72 13.09 15.78
CA GLY A 298 17.23 12.83 17.14
C GLY A 298 18.33 12.63 18.20
N SER A 299 19.60 12.87 17.89
CA SER A 299 20.72 12.67 18.82
C SER A 299 21.28 14.01 19.33
N ASP A 300 20.49 14.74 20.13
CA ASP A 300 21.10 15.65 21.09
C ASP A 300 21.68 14.81 22.24
N GLY A 301 22.97 14.50 22.11
CA GLY A 301 23.80 14.02 23.19
C GLY A 301 23.98 15.12 24.24
N GLY A 302 23.04 15.20 25.18
CA GLY A 302 23.17 16.02 26.39
C GLY A 302 23.73 15.17 27.53
N ALA A 303 25.01 15.38 27.84
CA ALA A 303 25.66 14.83 29.02
C ALA A 303 24.94 15.25 30.31
N THR A 304 25.01 14.35 31.29
CA THR A 304 24.60 14.48 32.70
C THR A 304 24.87 15.85 33.33
N SER A 305 23.81 16.49 33.87
CA SER A 305 23.91 17.27 35.10
C SER A 305 22.61 17.19 35.89
N GLN A 306 22.74 16.88 37.18
CA GLN A 306 21.68 16.86 38.17
C GLN A 306 21.34 18.30 38.58
N ASN A 307 20.05 18.66 38.70
CA ASN A 307 19.46 19.26 39.91
C ASN A 307 17.96 19.57 39.75
N ALA A 308 17.29 19.53 40.90
CA ALA A 308 15.85 19.49 41.12
C ALA A 308 15.10 20.82 40.86
N ASP A 309 13.85 20.71 40.39
CA ASP A 309 12.62 21.12 41.09
C ASP A 309 11.48 21.46 40.10
N GLY A 310 10.25 21.07 40.45
CA GLY A 310 9.02 21.61 39.86
C GLY A 310 8.11 20.59 39.16
N ALA A 311 7.10 20.13 39.90
CA ALA A 311 6.07 19.21 39.43
C ALA A 311 5.19 19.82 38.32
N GLY A 312 4.93 19.04 37.27
CA GLY A 312 3.95 19.33 36.22
C GLY A 312 3.73 18.10 35.36
N SER A 313 2.65 17.35 35.63
CA SER A 313 2.29 16.11 34.97
C SER A 313 1.92 16.32 33.50
N GLY A 314 2.78 15.88 32.58
CA GLY A 314 2.49 15.74 31.15
C GLY A 314 2.77 14.31 30.70
N VAL A 315 1.74 13.59 30.28
CA VAL A 315 1.75 12.18 29.89
C VAL A 315 2.74 11.91 28.76
N SER A 316 3.70 11.02 29.00
CA SER A 316 4.61 10.47 28.00
C SER A 316 3.90 9.48 27.07
N ARG A 317 3.87 9.74 25.76
CA ARG A 317 3.84 8.70 24.72
C ARG A 317 5.29 8.52 24.26
N PRO A 318 5.82 7.28 24.26
CA PRO A 318 5.49 6.32 23.20
C PRO A 318 5.39 4.86 23.68
N VAL A 319 4.23 4.25 23.53
CA VAL A 319 4.07 2.78 23.59
C VAL A 319 3.47 2.31 22.27
N ALA A 320 4.34 2.14 21.27
CA ALA A 320 4.04 1.40 20.04
C ALA A 320 5.20 0.49 19.60
N GLY A 321 6.40 0.65 20.17
CA GLY A 321 7.55 -0.24 19.92
C GLY A 321 7.60 -1.52 20.75
N VAL A 322 6.74 -1.68 21.76
CA VAL A 322 6.82 -2.80 22.71
C VAL A 322 6.02 -4.02 22.24
N ILE A 323 4.95 -3.84 21.46
CA ILE A 323 4.10 -4.96 21.03
C ILE A 323 4.78 -5.77 19.90
N GLY A 324 5.43 -5.10 18.94
CA GLY A 324 6.17 -5.78 17.87
C GLY A 324 7.36 -6.59 18.39
N ALA A 325 8.09 -6.07 19.38
CA ALA A 325 9.20 -6.78 20.02
C ALA A 325 8.72 -7.97 20.86
N LEU A 326 7.59 -7.86 21.58
CA LEU A 326 7.05 -8.96 22.37
C LEU A 326 6.49 -10.08 21.48
N VAL A 327 5.80 -9.75 20.38
CA VAL A 327 5.24 -10.76 19.47
C VAL A 327 6.35 -11.51 18.74
N THR A 328 7.39 -10.82 18.26
CA THR A 328 8.56 -11.48 17.65
C THR A 328 9.30 -12.35 18.66
N LEU A 329 9.49 -11.89 19.90
CA LEU A 329 10.13 -12.68 20.95
C LEU A 329 9.33 -13.94 21.28
N VAL A 330 8.01 -13.83 21.43
CA VAL A 330 7.12 -14.98 21.69
C VAL A 330 7.14 -15.97 20.53
N PHE A 331 7.16 -15.49 19.29
CA PHE A 331 7.21 -16.37 18.11
C PHE A 331 8.55 -17.10 18.00
N ILE A 332 9.67 -16.40 18.22
CA ILE A 332 11.02 -16.99 18.20
C ILE A 332 11.17 -18.01 19.34
N LEU A 333 10.76 -17.66 20.57
CA LEU A 333 10.80 -18.58 21.71
C LEU A 333 9.88 -19.78 21.50
N GLY A 334 8.70 -19.58 20.91
CA GLY A 334 7.77 -20.66 20.55
C GLY A 334 8.36 -21.61 19.51
N LEU A 335 9.02 -21.08 18.49
CA LEU A 335 9.67 -21.87 17.44
C LEU A 335 10.86 -22.67 18.02
N GLN A 336 11.67 -22.04 18.86
CA GLN A 336 12.78 -22.69 19.57
C GLN A 336 12.28 -23.79 20.51
N ALA A 337 11.20 -23.56 21.25
CA ALA A 337 10.59 -24.55 22.12
C ALA A 337 10.06 -25.76 21.33
N ALA A 338 9.42 -25.52 20.18
CA ALA A 338 8.95 -26.60 19.30
C ALA A 338 10.10 -27.44 18.74
N VAL A 339 11.19 -26.81 18.32
CA VAL A 339 12.40 -27.53 17.85
C VAL A 339 13.02 -28.38 18.97
N LEU A 340 13.08 -27.86 20.21
CA LEU A 340 13.59 -28.62 21.34
C LEU A 340 12.68 -29.82 21.69
N LEU A 341 11.35 -29.64 21.68
CA LEU A 341 10.38 -30.67 22.03
C LEU A 341 10.30 -31.79 20.99
N PHE A 342 10.20 -31.44 19.70
CA PHE A 342 10.05 -32.41 18.61
C PHE A 342 11.39 -32.95 18.07
N GLY A 343 12.49 -32.22 18.29
CA GLY A 343 13.84 -32.63 17.91
C GLY A 343 14.58 -33.46 18.97
N GLY A 344 13.98 -33.71 20.14
CA GLY A 344 14.59 -34.50 21.22
C GLY A 344 15.79 -33.83 21.90
N LEU A 345 15.96 -32.51 21.73
CA LEU A 345 17.09 -31.76 22.24
C LEU A 345 16.77 -31.20 23.64
N ARG A 346 17.68 -31.39 24.60
CA ARG A 346 17.56 -30.85 25.97
C ARG A 346 18.53 -29.70 26.18
N LEU A 347 18.07 -28.63 26.83
CA LEU A 347 18.94 -27.55 27.29
C LEU A 347 19.75 -28.02 28.50
N VAL A 348 21.07 -28.01 28.36
CA VAL A 348 22.00 -28.41 29.43
C VAL A 348 22.77 -27.17 29.89
N LYS A 349 22.89 -26.97 31.21
CA LYS A 349 23.70 -25.88 31.76
C LYS A 349 25.16 -26.04 31.33
N LYS A 350 25.79 -24.93 30.95
CA LYS A 350 27.21 -24.90 30.51
C LYS A 350 28.18 -25.50 31.55
N SER A 351 27.86 -25.39 32.85
CA SER A 351 28.60 -26.04 33.94
C SER A 351 28.51 -27.57 33.94
N THR A 352 27.38 -28.13 33.52
CA THR A 352 27.18 -29.58 33.37
C THR A 352 27.97 -30.15 32.19
N LEU A 353 28.09 -29.39 31.09
CA LEU A 353 28.94 -29.75 29.94
C LEU A 353 30.44 -29.65 30.26
N ALA A 354 30.84 -28.70 31.11
CA ALA A 354 32.21 -28.59 31.60
C ALA A 354 32.59 -29.74 32.55
N GLY A 355 31.64 -30.23 33.37
CA GLY A 355 31.82 -31.41 34.23
C GLY A 355 31.95 -32.72 33.44
N ALA A 356 31.16 -32.89 32.37
CA ALA A 356 31.22 -34.08 31.51
C ALA A 356 32.55 -34.17 30.72
N ARG A 357 33.10 -33.04 30.27
CA ARG A 357 34.43 -32.99 29.62
C ARG A 357 35.57 -33.35 30.58
N ARG A 358 35.52 -32.91 31.84
CA ARG A 358 36.52 -33.29 32.86
C ARG A 358 36.43 -34.76 33.26
N GLY A 359 35.22 -35.32 33.31
CA GLY A 359 35.02 -36.75 33.57
C GLY A 359 35.59 -37.64 32.46
N ALA A 360 35.45 -37.24 31.19
CA ALA A 360 36.00 -37.95 30.03
C ALA A 360 37.54 -37.93 30.01
N GLU A 361 38.18 -36.79 30.34
CA GLU A 361 39.64 -36.68 30.45
C GLU A 361 40.23 -37.54 31.58
N THR A 362 39.52 -37.72 32.71
CA THR A 362 40.00 -38.59 33.81
C THR A 362 39.93 -40.08 33.50
N SER A 363 38.99 -40.52 32.65
CA SER A 363 38.87 -41.92 32.22
C SER A 363 39.89 -42.33 31.16
N GLU A 364 40.40 -41.38 30.35
CA GLU A 364 41.43 -41.66 29.33
C GLU A 364 42.84 -41.75 29.96
N ALA A 365 43.07 -41.10 31.11
CA ALA A 365 44.32 -41.21 31.86
C ALA A 365 44.44 -42.49 32.70
N ALA A 366 43.33 -43.14 33.09
CA ALA A 366 43.32 -44.36 33.90
C ALA A 366 43.51 -45.67 33.09
N ILE A 367 43.50 -45.61 31.75
CA ILE A 367 43.68 -46.78 30.86
C ILE A 367 45.15 -46.90 30.39
N LYS A 368 46.03 -45.98 30.78
CA LYS A 368 47.46 -45.98 30.44
C LYS A 368 48.39 -46.06 31.67
N SER A 369 48.09 -46.92 32.64
CA SER A 369 49.07 -47.34 33.66
C SER A 369 49.02 -48.83 33.89
#